data_AF-A0A2N4YNG1-F1
#
_entry.id   AF-A0A2N4YNG1-F1
#
_cell.length_a   1.000
_cell.length_b   1.000
_cell.length_c   1.000
_cell.angle_alpha   90.00
_cell.angle_beta   90.00
_cell.angle_gamma   90.00
#
_symmetry.space_group_name_H-M   'P 1'
#
loop_
_entity.id
_entity.type
_entity.pdbx_description
1 polymer ?
#
loop_
_entity_poly.entity_id
_entity_poly.type
_entity_poly.pdbx_seq_one_letter_code
_entity_poly.pdbx_strand_id
1 'polypeptide(L)'
;MLSVISAGLFSRLRIFLGRLKPHALPVARRHIVLGSIGAGTGLAVTSMFSHWLLGEVNLWFIAPMGASAVLLFGVPSSPLAQPWSIVGGNVLSALIGVTVGMLVPDPALACGLAAALAIAGMY
;
A
#
# COMPACT_ATOMS: atom_id res chain seq x y z
N MET A 1 33.62 -32.22 -10.36
CA MET A 1 32.58 -32.46 -9.33
C MET A 1 32.03 -31.18 -8.66
N LEU A 2 32.37 -29.96 -9.12
CA LEU A 2 31.83 -28.70 -8.57
C LEU A 2 30.73 -28.04 -9.42
N SER A 3 30.46 -28.52 -10.65
CA SER A 3 29.43 -27.94 -11.53
C SER A 3 28.00 -28.45 -11.26
N VAL A 4 27.85 -29.58 -10.55
CA VAL A 4 26.55 -30.22 -10.29
C VAL A 4 25.78 -29.53 -9.15
N ILE A 5 26.49 -28.85 -8.24
CA ILE A 5 25.89 -28.17 -7.06
C ILE A 5 25.15 -26.88 -7.48
N SER A 6 25.65 -26.16 -8.49
CA SER A 6 25.05 -24.89 -8.96
C SER A 6 23.68 -25.08 -9.63
N ALA A 7 23.51 -26.16 -10.41
CA ALA A 7 22.24 -26.47 -11.08
C ALA A 7 21.10 -26.81 -10.10
N GLY A 8 21.43 -27.48 -8.99
CA GLY A 8 20.49 -27.82 -7.92
C GLY A 8 20.02 -26.60 -7.10
N LEU A 9 20.92 -25.64 -6.87
CA LEU A 9 20.56 -24.40 -6.17
C LEU A 9 19.69 -23.50 -7.04
N PHE A 10 20.02 -23.35 -8.33
CA PHE A 10 19.27 -22.49 -9.25
C PHE A 10 17.85 -23.02 -9.50
N SER A 11 17.67 -24.33 -9.61
CA SER A 11 16.34 -24.96 -9.70
C SER A 11 15.53 -24.78 -8.42
N ARG A 12 16.13 -24.94 -7.23
CA ARG A 12 15.48 -24.66 -5.94
C ARG A 12 15.09 -23.19 -5.80
N LEU A 13 15.97 -22.26 -6.21
CA LEU A 13 15.70 -20.82 -6.19
C LEU A 13 14.54 -20.48 -7.13
N ARG A 14 14.52 -21.04 -8.34
CA ARG A 14 13.43 -20.86 -9.31
C ARG A 14 12.10 -21.42 -8.81
N ILE A 15 12.09 -22.59 -8.15
CA ILE A 15 10.89 -23.17 -7.55
C ILE A 15 10.41 -22.31 -6.38
N PHE A 16 11.33 -21.84 -5.53
CA PHE A 16 11.02 -20.96 -4.41
C PHE A 16 10.45 -19.61 -4.88
N LEU A 17 11.08 -18.97 -5.87
CA LEU A 17 10.56 -17.76 -6.51
C LEU A 17 9.25 -18.01 -7.27
N GLY A 18 9.07 -19.21 -7.84
CA GLY A 18 7.82 -19.63 -8.45
C GLY A 18 6.65 -19.74 -7.46
N ARG A 19 6.94 -20.07 -6.20
CA ARG A 19 5.95 -20.09 -5.11
C ARG A 19 5.55 -18.69 -4.63
N LEU A 20 6.34 -17.66 -4.94
CA LEU A 20 5.96 -16.27 -4.67
C LEU A 20 4.90 -15.74 -5.65
N LYS A 21 4.61 -16.46 -6.74
CA LYS A 21 3.49 -16.08 -7.62
C LYS A 21 2.17 -16.25 -6.85
N PRO A 22 1.44 -15.15 -6.59
CA PRO A 22 0.14 -15.23 -5.96
C PRO A 22 -0.79 -16.08 -6.82
N HIS A 23 -1.66 -16.87 -6.19
CA HIS A 23 -2.75 -17.52 -6.90
C HIS A 23 -3.67 -16.44 -7.45
N ALA A 24 -3.60 -16.19 -8.76
CA ALA A 24 -4.48 -15.25 -9.41
C ALA A 24 -5.91 -15.83 -9.39
N LEU A 25 -6.79 -15.21 -8.61
CA LEU A 25 -8.21 -15.46 -8.74
C LEU A 25 -8.62 -15.13 -10.18
N PRO A 26 -9.48 -15.94 -10.82
CA PRO A 26 -9.93 -15.69 -12.19
C PRO A 26 -10.85 -14.47 -12.21
N VAL A 27 -10.26 -13.28 -12.16
CA VAL A 27 -10.96 -12.00 -12.31
C VAL A 27 -10.98 -11.66 -13.79
N ALA A 28 -12.16 -11.43 -14.35
CA ALA A 28 -12.27 -11.04 -15.75
C ALA A 28 -11.49 -9.74 -16.01
N ARG A 29 -10.65 -9.73 -17.07
CA ARG A 29 -9.76 -8.59 -17.40
C ARG A 29 -10.50 -7.24 -17.47
N ARG A 30 -11.78 -7.28 -17.85
CA ARG A 30 -12.66 -6.11 -17.87
C ARG A 30 -12.80 -5.46 -16.48
N HIS A 31 -12.92 -6.24 -15.42
CA HIS A 31 -13.00 -5.72 -14.04
C HIS A 31 -11.69 -5.09 -13.59
N ILE A 32 -10.54 -5.67 -13.99
CA ILE A 32 -9.23 -5.09 -13.70
C ILE A 32 -9.09 -3.73 -14.38
N VAL A 33 -9.42 -3.64 -15.68
CA VAL A 33 -9.34 -2.37 -16.43
C VAL A 33 -10.29 -1.32 -15.86
N LEU A 34 -11.55 -1.68 -15.58
CA LEU A 34 -12.53 -0.76 -15.00
C LEU A 34 -12.14 -0.31 -13.59
N GLY A 35 -11.61 -1.23 -12.76
CA GLY A 35 -11.11 -0.93 -11.43
C GLY A 35 -9.91 0.01 -11.46
N SER A 36 -8.96 -0.21 -12.37
CA SER A 36 -7.80 0.67 -12.57
C SER A 36 -8.19 2.06 -13.05
N ILE A 37 -9.14 2.16 -13.98
CA ILE A 37 -9.66 3.45 -14.44
C ILE A 37 -10.37 4.17 -13.29
N GLY A 38 -11.26 3.49 -12.56
CA GLY A 38 -11.96 4.06 -11.41
C GLY A 38 -11.00 4.55 -10.31
N ALA A 39 -10.00 3.73 -9.96
CA ALA A 39 -8.96 4.11 -9.01
C ALA A 39 -8.15 5.32 -9.49
N GLY A 40 -7.70 5.31 -10.76
CA GLY A 40 -6.94 6.41 -11.34
C GLY A 40 -7.73 7.72 -11.37
N THR A 41 -8.99 7.68 -11.82
CA THR A 41 -9.86 8.87 -11.84
C THR A 41 -10.17 9.36 -10.42
N GLY A 42 -10.46 8.46 -9.48
CA GLY A 42 -10.69 8.81 -8.08
C GLY A 42 -9.48 9.53 -7.47
N LEU A 43 -8.29 8.94 -7.59
CA LEU A 43 -7.04 9.54 -7.09
C LEU A 43 -6.75 10.89 -7.77
N ALA A 44 -6.99 11.02 -9.08
CA ALA A 44 -6.80 12.27 -9.81
C ALA A 44 -7.74 13.39 -9.31
N VAL A 45 -9.02 13.08 -9.11
CA VAL A 45 -10.00 14.04 -8.57
C VAL A 45 -9.63 14.43 -7.14
N THR A 46 -9.26 13.47 -6.29
CA THR A 46 -8.80 13.76 -4.92
C THR A 46 -7.54 14.63 -4.93
N SER A 47 -6.61 14.38 -5.85
CA SER A 47 -5.40 15.20 -6.03
C SER A 47 -5.75 16.64 -6.42
N MET A 48 -6.64 16.82 -7.40
CA MET A 48 -7.06 18.15 -7.86
C MET A 48 -7.77 18.92 -6.75
N PHE A 49 -8.66 18.27 -6.01
CA PHE A 49 -9.37 18.88 -4.88
C PHE A 49 -8.41 19.27 -3.76
N SER A 50 -7.45 18.40 -3.43
CA SER A 50 -6.41 18.71 -2.44
C SER A 50 -5.56 19.90 -2.87
N HIS A 51 -5.18 19.98 -4.15
CA HIS A 51 -4.39 21.10 -4.67
C HIS A 51 -5.19 22.41 -4.63
N TRP A 52 -6.48 22.36 -4.93
CA TRP A 52 -7.36 23.54 -4.85
C TRP A 52 -7.50 24.06 -3.42
N LEU A 53 -7.58 23.16 -2.44
CA LEU A 53 -7.77 23.52 -1.03
C LEU A 53 -6.48 23.96 -0.32
N LEU A 54 -5.33 23.34 -0.64
CA LEU A 54 -4.07 23.50 0.10
C LEU A 54 -2.98 24.25 -0.70
N GLY A 55 -3.20 24.57 -1.97
CA GLY A 55 -2.34 25.44 -2.78
C GLY A 55 -1.00 24.84 -3.25
N GLU A 56 -0.49 23.80 -2.60
CA GLU A 56 0.73 23.08 -3.01
C GLU A 56 0.43 21.70 -3.59
N VAL A 57 1.35 21.21 -4.44
CA VAL A 57 1.35 19.82 -4.92
C VAL A 57 1.60 18.93 -3.71
N ASN A 58 0.54 18.30 -3.21
CA ASN A 58 0.63 17.40 -2.08
C ASN A 58 1.40 16.13 -2.53
N LEU A 59 2.73 16.13 -2.32
CA LEU A 59 3.61 14.94 -2.42
C LEU A 59 3.14 13.77 -1.51
N TRP A 60 2.10 14.01 -0.71
CA TRP A 60 1.48 13.12 0.26
C TRP A 60 0.43 12.17 -0.34
N PHE A 61 0.50 11.85 -1.63
CA PHE A 61 0.02 10.53 -2.07
C PHE A 61 0.97 9.47 -1.52
N ILE A 62 0.90 9.26 -0.21
CA ILE A 62 1.65 8.22 0.49
C ILE A 62 1.15 6.88 -0.09
N ALA A 63 2.06 5.95 -0.35
CA ALA A 63 1.79 4.58 -0.82
C ALA A 63 0.47 3.93 -0.33
N PRO A 64 0.03 4.05 0.95
CA PRO A 64 -1.28 3.58 1.43
C PRO A 64 -2.51 4.11 0.68
N MET A 65 -2.49 5.32 0.11
CA MET A 65 -3.63 5.86 -0.64
C MET A 65 -3.86 5.11 -1.95
N GLY A 66 -2.77 4.77 -2.67
CA GLY A 66 -2.85 3.92 -3.85
C GLY A 66 -3.33 2.51 -3.53
N ALA A 67 -2.81 1.91 -2.45
CA ALA A 67 -3.25 0.60 -1.97
C ALA A 67 -4.74 0.58 -1.59
N SER A 68 -5.21 1.63 -0.92
CA SER A 68 -6.62 1.79 -0.54
C SER A 68 -7.53 1.88 -1.77
N ALA A 69 -7.13 2.65 -2.79
CA ALA A 69 -7.88 2.73 -4.06
C ALA A 69 -7.94 1.38 -4.78
N VAL A 70 -6.84 0.62 -4.81
CA VAL A 70 -6.82 -0.72 -5.39
C VAL A 70 -7.76 -1.67 -4.64
N LEU A 71 -7.83 -1.60 -3.31
CA LEU A 71 -8.77 -2.43 -2.54
C LEU A 71 -10.22 -2.03 -2.79
N LEU A 72 -10.52 -0.73 -2.80
CA LEU A 72 -11.88 -0.20 -2.95
C LEU A 72 -12.44 -0.48 -4.35
N PHE A 73 -11.62 -0.35 -5.40
CA PHE A 73 -12.06 -0.53 -6.80
C PHE A 73 -11.77 -1.93 -7.36
N GLY A 74 -10.76 -2.63 -6.84
CA GLY A 74 -10.36 -3.96 -7.32
C GLY A 74 -11.07 -5.10 -6.61
N VAL A 75 -11.34 -4.97 -5.30
CA VAL A 75 -11.99 -6.01 -4.49
C VAL A 75 -12.95 -5.37 -3.48
N PRO A 76 -14.06 -4.74 -3.94
CA PRO A 76 -14.97 -3.98 -3.07
C PRO A 76 -15.63 -4.84 -1.99
N SER A 77 -15.78 -6.15 -2.23
CA SER A 77 -16.36 -7.11 -1.28
C SER A 77 -15.40 -7.51 -0.15
N SER A 78 -14.16 -7.01 -0.15
CA SER A 78 -13.17 -7.35 0.86
C SER A 78 -13.50 -6.68 2.20
N PRO A 79 -13.40 -7.39 3.34
CA PRO A 79 -13.50 -6.77 4.67
C PRO A 79 -12.52 -5.61 4.87
N LEU A 80 -11.36 -5.66 4.19
CA LEU A 80 -10.35 -4.60 4.22
C LEU A 80 -10.71 -3.36 3.37
N ALA A 81 -11.64 -3.50 2.43
CA ALA A 81 -12.13 -2.40 1.59
C ALA A 81 -13.30 -1.64 2.26
N GLN A 82 -13.73 -2.04 3.46
CA GLN A 82 -14.73 -1.30 4.21
C GLN A 82 -14.23 0.13 4.49
N PRO A 83 -15.09 1.15 4.36
CA PRO A 83 -14.68 2.55 4.47
C PRO A 83 -14.01 2.85 5.81
N TRP A 84 -14.42 2.17 6.88
CA TRP A 84 -13.84 2.33 8.21
C TRP A 84 -12.38 1.88 8.31
N SER A 85 -11.98 0.77 7.66
CA SER A 85 -10.57 0.33 7.67
C SER A 85 -9.67 1.31 6.94
N ILE A 86 -10.14 1.89 5.85
CA ILE A 86 -9.37 2.85 5.05
C ILE A 86 -9.28 4.19 5.77
N VAL A 87 -10.40 4.75 6.22
CA VAL A 87 -10.42 6.07 6.87
C VAL A 87 -9.76 6.00 8.25
N GLY A 88 -10.18 5.05 9.10
CA GLY A 88 -9.65 4.91 10.46
C GLY A 88 -8.16 4.60 10.47
N GLY A 89 -7.71 3.68 9.61
CA GLY A 89 -6.29 3.30 9.52
C GLY A 89 -5.40 4.47 9.08
N ASN A 90 -5.79 5.19 8.01
CA ASN A 90 -5.01 6.33 7.53
C ASN A 90 -5.03 7.51 8.52
N VAL A 91 -6.17 7.80 9.15
CA VAL A 91 -6.28 8.88 10.16
C VAL A 91 -5.41 8.57 11.38
N LEU A 92 -5.49 7.37 11.93
CA LEU A 92 -4.69 6.97 13.09
C LEU A 92 -3.19 7.00 12.75
N SER A 93 -2.81 6.48 11.58
CA SER A 93 -1.42 6.50 11.11
C SER A 93 -0.91 7.93 10.92
N ALA A 94 -1.73 8.82 10.36
CA ALA A 94 -1.36 10.23 10.17
C ALA A 94 -1.19 10.93 11.52
N LEU A 95 -2.10 10.73 12.47
CA LEU A 95 -1.99 11.31 13.81
C LEU A 95 -0.71 10.85 14.51
N ILE A 96 -0.42 9.55 14.49
CA ILE A 96 0.79 9.01 15.13
C ILE A 96 2.04 9.49 14.39
N GLY A 97 2.05 9.45 13.06
CA GLY A 97 3.17 9.89 12.23
C GLY A 97 3.53 11.36 12.43
N VAL A 98 2.53 12.25 12.42
CA VAL A 98 2.73 13.68 12.70
C VAL A 98 3.21 13.89 14.13
N THR A 99 2.60 13.23 15.11
CA THR A 99 3.01 13.35 16.53
C THR A 99 4.46 12.92 16.74
N VAL A 100 4.86 11.77 16.20
CA VAL A 100 6.24 11.27 16.31
C VAL A 100 7.22 12.16 15.55
N GLY A 101 6.84 12.64 14.35
CA GLY A 101 7.67 13.55 13.56
C GLY A 101 7.91 14.91 14.24
N MET A 102 7.00 15.35 15.11
CA MET A 102 7.21 16.57 15.92
C MET A 102 8.08 16.33 17.15
N LEU A 103 8.11 15.10 17.68
CA LEU A 103 8.80 14.76 18.93
C LEU A 103 10.22 14.20 18.72
N VAL A 104 10.48 13.58 17.57
CA VAL A 104 11.75 12.90 17.28
C VAL A 104 12.52 13.67 16.20
N PRO A 105 13.68 14.28 16.53
CA PRO A 105 14.45 15.07 15.58
C PRO A 105 15.10 14.25 14.45
N ASP A 106 15.43 12.98 14.71
CA ASP A 106 16.04 12.10 13.71
C ASP A 106 14.95 11.43 12.84
N PRO A 107 14.86 11.76 11.54
CA PRO A 107 13.82 11.24 10.66
C PRO A 107 13.89 9.72 10.48
N ALA A 108 15.07 9.10 10.57
CA ALA A 108 15.19 7.65 10.42
C ALA A 108 14.53 6.91 11.60
N LEU A 109 14.81 7.37 12.83
CA LEU A 109 14.20 6.85 14.04
C LEU A 109 12.70 7.21 14.12
N ALA A 110 12.32 8.42 13.72
CA ALA A 110 10.93 8.87 13.72
C ALA A 110 10.05 7.98 12.83
N CYS A 111 10.51 7.63 11.63
CA CYS A 111 9.78 6.73 10.72
C CYS A 111 9.56 5.34 11.34
N GLY A 112 10.60 4.75 11.93
CA GLY A 112 10.50 3.43 12.57
C GLY A 112 9.55 3.42 13.77
N LEU A 113 9.66 4.43 14.63
CA LEU A 113 8.79 4.59 15.81
C LEU A 113 7.33 4.86 15.43
N ALA A 114 7.10 5.74 14.45
CA ALA A 114 5.76 6.03 13.94
C ALA A 114 5.09 4.77 13.41
N ALA A 115 5.81 3.95 12.63
CA ALA A 115 5.28 2.69 12.12
C ALA A 115 4.95 1.70 13.24
N ALA A 116 5.84 1.53 14.22
CA ALA A 116 5.62 0.63 15.35
C ALA A 116 4.40 1.04 16.20
N LEU A 117 4.28 2.34 16.50
CA LEU A 117 3.14 2.88 17.25
C LEU A 117 1.83 2.82 16.47
N ALA A 118 1.86 3.08 15.15
CA ALA A 118 0.69 2.95 14.30
C ALA A 118 0.17 1.51 14.26
N ILE A 119 1.07 0.53 14.13
CA ILE A 119 0.71 -0.89 14.21
C ILE A 119 0.12 -1.21 15.58
N ALA A 120 0.76 -0.79 16.67
CA ALA A 120 0.27 -1.02 18.03
C ALA A 120 -1.11 -0.40 18.29
N GLY A 121 -1.45 0.72 17.64
CA GLY A 121 -2.77 1.35 17.75
C GLY A 121 -3.87 0.71 16.89
N MET A 122 -3.51 -0.11 15.90
CA MET A 122 -4.46 -0.81 15.01
C MET A 122 -4.77 -2.25 15.43
N TYR A 123 -3.90 -2.85 16.24
CA TYR A 123 -4.11 -4.15 16.88
C TYR A 123 -4.97 -4.00 18.14
#